data_AF-A0A4W6BL30-F1
#
_entry.id   AF-A0A4W6BL30-F1
#
_cell.length_a   1.000
_cell.length_b   1.000
_cell.length_c   1.000
_cell.angle_alpha   90.00
_cell.angle_beta   90.00
_cell.angle_gamma   90.00
#
_symmetry.space_group_name_H-M   'P 1'
#
loop_
_entity.id
_entity.type
_entity.pdbx_description
1 polymer ?
#
loop_
_entity_poly.entity_id
_entity_poly.type
_entity_poly.pdbx_seq_one_letter_code
_entity_poly.pdbx_strand_id
1 'polypeptide(L)'
;FQQEFYHIKESVDFHCRSNNTAHYTIEISTKELIVRRGQSFLLTLNMTQPFNATDTLVLTVETGSFPSEKLGTWSEFGNPSCMYTSDVKAIWKYSFDCSANLARGMVTLSVTPPADAPVGKYSLSANTGRGKTPLGTLVVLFNPWCSDDWVFLPDERERQEYVLNEQGTIYVGTEYYPRPRDWIFGQFEEDMVDICLKILDVNPKHTKDPADDVSARCNPIYVSRVISAMINSNGDHGVLTGRWDGIYNDGERPDSWLGSVRILRKWYKTSCRPVKYGQCWVFAGVMCTVMRFFGIPCRVVTNFQSAHDTHNNLTIDYYHGENGAQPRDSGDSVWNYHVWVEGWMKRPDLKKGNSYDGWQVLDPTPQEKSEGVFCCGPAPVAAILQGDTNLKYDVPFVFAEVNADIVNKKVGKSISTKAVGYNRRTDLTNNYKHAEGSAKEREVFKRAVTRLNSKDDQAGDGGEEPLKVEMKIEKVKSKLLGCNVQLYNSTW
;
A
#
# COMPACT_ATOMS: atom_id res chain seq x y z
N PHE A 1 -47.34 -13.31 34.40
CA PHE A 1 -46.42 -12.43 33.65
C PHE A 1 -45.94 -13.17 32.42
N GLN A 2 -46.65 -13.06 31.31
CA GLN A 2 -46.06 -13.41 30.02
C GLN A 2 -44.98 -12.37 29.77
N GLN A 3 -43.71 -12.77 29.73
CA GLN A 3 -42.70 -11.93 29.10
C GLN A 3 -43.21 -11.69 27.67
N GLU A 4 -43.53 -10.45 27.34
CA GLU A 4 -43.59 -10.02 25.95
C GLU A 4 -42.15 -9.94 25.48
N PHE A 5 -41.87 -10.48 24.30
CA PHE A 5 -40.51 -10.55 23.82
C PHE A 5 -40.44 -10.02 22.39
N TYR A 6 -39.36 -9.32 22.10
CA TYR A 6 -39.14 -8.66 20.83
C TYR A 6 -38.63 -9.63 19.76
N HIS A 7 -39.26 -9.59 18.58
CA HIS A 7 -38.79 -10.29 17.38
C HIS A 7 -38.34 -9.24 16.35
N ILE A 8 -37.19 -9.46 15.70
CA ILE A 8 -36.80 -8.68 14.52
C ILE A 8 -37.61 -9.21 13.33
N LYS A 9 -38.43 -8.34 12.75
CA LYS A 9 -39.58 -8.67 11.91
C LYS A 9 -39.23 -8.79 10.42
N GLU A 10 -38.14 -9.48 10.08
CA GLU A 10 -37.78 -9.85 8.70
C GLU A 10 -37.05 -8.80 7.83
N SER A 11 -36.76 -7.57 8.29
CA SER A 11 -35.84 -6.67 7.56
C SER A 11 -34.93 -5.84 8.45
N VAL A 12 -33.63 -6.00 8.20
CA VAL A 12 -32.56 -5.12 8.68
C VAL A 12 -32.26 -4.14 7.53
N ASP A 13 -32.26 -2.85 7.82
CA ASP A 13 -31.83 -1.84 6.85
C ASP A 13 -30.44 -1.31 7.24
N PHE A 14 -29.47 -1.62 6.41
CA PHE A 14 -28.09 -1.16 6.54
C PHE A 14 -27.85 0.22 5.93
N HIS A 15 -28.88 0.86 5.36
CA HIS A 15 -28.77 2.20 4.76
C HIS A 15 -27.61 2.32 3.78
N CYS A 16 -27.33 1.27 2.99
CA CYS A 16 -26.07 1.11 2.24
C CYS A 16 -25.72 2.35 1.40
N ARG A 17 -26.71 2.94 0.72
CA ARG A 17 -26.46 4.11 -0.13
C ARG A 17 -26.01 5.34 0.66
N SER A 18 -26.71 5.69 1.76
CA SER A 18 -26.38 6.88 2.55
C SER A 18 -25.10 6.66 3.36
N ASN A 19 -24.95 5.48 3.97
CA ASN A 19 -23.73 5.12 4.68
C ASN A 19 -22.52 5.12 3.76
N ASN A 20 -22.57 4.43 2.61
CA ASN A 20 -21.42 4.39 1.71
C ASN A 20 -21.11 5.76 1.10
N THR A 21 -22.10 6.64 0.93
CA THR A 21 -21.85 8.04 0.56
C THR A 21 -21.09 8.78 1.66
N ALA A 22 -21.53 8.67 2.92
CA ALA A 22 -20.89 9.31 4.07
C ALA A 22 -19.47 8.75 4.35
N HIS A 23 -19.22 7.50 3.99
CA HIS A 23 -17.93 6.82 4.16
C HIS A 23 -17.01 6.91 2.94
N TYR A 24 -17.38 7.62 1.87
CA TYR A 24 -16.60 7.71 0.62
C TYR A 24 -16.29 6.32 0.03
N THR A 25 -17.32 5.47 -0.04
CA THR A 25 -17.28 4.09 -0.55
C THR A 25 -18.44 3.79 -1.50
N ILE A 26 -19.24 4.80 -1.87
CA ILE A 26 -20.41 4.64 -2.74
C ILE A 26 -20.07 4.12 -4.14
N GLU A 27 -18.90 4.50 -4.66
CA GLU A 27 -18.39 4.01 -5.95
C GLU A 27 -18.04 2.52 -5.90
N ILE A 28 -17.72 1.97 -4.73
CA ILE A 28 -17.39 0.54 -4.56
C ILE A 28 -18.67 -0.31 -4.64
N SER A 29 -19.72 0.12 -3.94
CA SER A 29 -20.99 -0.60 -3.94
C SER A 29 -22.14 0.29 -3.50
N THR A 30 -23.31 0.09 -4.07
CA THR A 30 -24.58 0.66 -3.60
C THR A 30 -25.45 -0.36 -2.88
N LYS A 31 -25.05 -1.64 -2.87
CA LYS A 31 -25.83 -2.78 -2.37
C LYS A 31 -25.27 -3.35 -1.08
N GLU A 32 -23.95 -3.46 -1.00
CA GLU A 32 -23.25 -3.98 0.17
C GLU A 32 -22.81 -2.82 1.07
N LEU A 33 -22.85 -3.01 2.38
CA LEU A 33 -22.39 -2.01 3.33
C LEU A 33 -20.86 -2.04 3.40
N ILE A 34 -20.23 -0.94 2.99
CA ILE A 34 -18.77 -0.77 3.01
C ILE A 34 -18.46 0.49 3.79
N VAL A 35 -17.88 0.32 4.97
CA VAL A 35 -17.61 1.41 5.91
C VAL A 35 -16.12 1.57 6.15
N ARG A 36 -15.74 2.72 6.67
CA ARG A 36 -14.37 3.00 7.11
C ARG A 36 -14.34 3.05 8.63
N ARG A 37 -13.34 2.41 9.24
CA ARG A 37 -13.18 2.32 10.69
C ARG A 37 -13.11 3.70 11.36
N GLY A 38 -13.46 3.81 12.64
CA GLY A 38 -13.46 5.08 13.38
C GLY A 38 -14.57 6.06 12.98
N GLN A 39 -15.52 5.67 12.14
CA GLN A 39 -16.67 6.50 11.74
C GLN A 39 -17.96 5.68 11.87
N SER A 40 -19.02 6.31 12.37
CA SER A 40 -20.30 5.64 12.57
C SER A 40 -21.10 5.44 11.29
N PHE A 41 -21.87 4.36 11.23
CA PHE A 41 -22.87 4.08 10.20
C PHE A 41 -24.25 3.82 10.82
N LEU A 42 -25.30 4.06 10.05
CA LEU A 42 -26.69 3.84 10.49
C LEU A 42 -27.14 2.39 10.25
N LEU A 43 -27.89 1.84 11.19
CA LEU A 43 -28.50 0.52 11.13
C LEU A 43 -29.92 0.59 11.70
N THR A 44 -30.94 0.25 10.91
CA THR A 44 -32.32 0.17 11.41
C THR A 44 -32.76 -1.29 11.58
N LEU A 45 -33.25 -1.60 12.77
CA LEU A 45 -33.87 -2.87 13.13
C LEU A 45 -35.39 -2.64 13.29
N ASN A 46 -36.19 -3.33 12.48
CA ASN A 46 -37.64 -3.31 12.59
C ASN A 46 -38.11 -4.40 13.56
N MET A 47 -38.58 -4.01 14.74
CA MET A 47 -39.09 -4.87 15.79
C MET A 47 -40.59 -5.17 15.57
N THR A 48 -41.06 -6.32 16.06
CA THR A 48 -42.48 -6.69 16.04
C THR A 48 -43.37 -5.84 16.93
N GLN A 49 -42.79 -5.23 17.95
CA GLN A 49 -43.47 -4.50 19.01
C GLN A 49 -42.68 -3.22 19.34
N PRO A 50 -43.31 -2.24 20.02
CA PRO A 50 -42.61 -1.08 20.55
C PRO A 50 -41.39 -1.51 21.38
N PHE A 51 -40.26 -0.83 21.24
CA PHE A 51 -39.01 -1.15 21.94
C PHE A 51 -38.75 -0.10 23.03
N ASN A 52 -38.20 -0.46 24.19
CA ASN A 52 -37.72 0.52 25.17
C ASN A 52 -36.19 0.60 25.12
N ALA A 53 -35.63 1.80 25.28
CA ALA A 53 -34.17 1.98 25.25
C ALA A 53 -33.43 1.23 26.38
N THR A 54 -34.15 0.85 27.45
CA THR A 54 -33.63 0.04 28.56
C THR A 54 -33.66 -1.46 28.28
N ASP A 55 -34.34 -1.89 27.22
CA ASP A 55 -34.45 -3.29 26.87
C ASP A 55 -33.13 -3.83 26.31
N THR A 56 -32.91 -5.12 26.50
CA THR A 56 -31.69 -5.78 26.04
C THR A 56 -31.59 -5.71 24.52
N LEU A 57 -30.48 -5.14 24.05
CA LEU A 57 -30.07 -5.16 22.65
C LEU A 57 -28.55 -5.16 22.61
N VAL A 58 -28.00 -6.33 22.34
CA VAL A 58 -26.56 -6.55 22.28
C VAL A 58 -26.21 -6.91 20.84
N LEU A 59 -25.26 -6.18 20.25
CA LEU A 59 -24.71 -6.48 18.94
C LEU A 59 -23.41 -7.25 19.09
N THR A 60 -23.16 -8.18 18.17
CA THR A 60 -21.89 -8.91 18.07
C THR A 60 -21.35 -8.79 16.65
N VAL A 61 -20.08 -8.40 16.53
CA VAL A 61 -19.33 -8.36 15.28
C VAL A 61 -18.17 -9.33 15.31
N GLU A 62 -17.91 -10.01 14.18
CA GLU A 62 -16.90 -11.05 14.08
C GLU A 62 -16.20 -10.96 12.71
N THR A 63 -14.88 -11.13 12.67
CA THR A 63 -14.08 -11.20 11.43
C THR A 63 -13.07 -12.34 11.48
N GLY A 64 -12.74 -12.89 10.32
CA GLY A 64 -11.88 -14.07 10.18
C GLY A 64 -12.52 -15.38 10.65
N SER A 65 -11.80 -16.48 10.44
CA SER A 65 -12.28 -17.83 10.78
C SER A 65 -12.17 -18.18 12.27
N PHE A 66 -11.36 -17.43 13.02
CA PHE A 66 -11.10 -17.64 14.44
C PHE A 66 -11.26 -16.31 15.22
N PRO A 67 -12.50 -15.78 15.29
CA PRO A 67 -12.76 -14.51 15.94
C PRO A 67 -12.47 -14.58 17.45
N SER A 68 -11.83 -13.55 18.00
CA SER A 68 -11.42 -13.46 19.40
C SER A 68 -11.42 -12.03 19.90
N GLU A 69 -11.94 -11.83 21.12
CA GLU A 69 -12.02 -10.52 21.79
C GLU A 69 -10.62 -9.95 22.07
N LYS A 70 -9.70 -10.80 22.54
CA LYS A 70 -8.30 -10.44 22.82
C LYS A 70 -7.53 -10.04 21.57
N LEU A 71 -7.89 -10.64 20.43
CA LEU A 71 -7.30 -10.34 19.13
C LEU A 71 -8.01 -9.19 18.41
N GLY A 72 -9.08 -8.63 18.98
CA GLY A 72 -9.86 -7.54 18.36
C GLY A 72 -10.62 -7.96 17.10
N THR A 73 -10.77 -9.27 16.87
CA THR A 73 -11.50 -9.84 15.72
C THR A 73 -12.93 -10.26 16.10
N TRP A 74 -13.31 -10.03 17.36
CA TRP A 74 -14.64 -10.23 17.91
C TRP A 74 -14.97 -9.10 18.89
N SER A 75 -16.20 -8.58 18.85
CA SER A 75 -16.65 -7.59 19.84
C SER A 75 -18.14 -7.73 20.10
N GLU A 76 -18.52 -7.75 21.37
CA GLU A 76 -19.90 -7.68 21.83
C GLU A 76 -20.15 -6.33 22.52
N PHE A 77 -21.24 -5.65 22.17
CA PHE A 77 -21.50 -4.29 22.62
C PHE A 77 -22.99 -3.96 22.60
N GLY A 78 -23.47 -3.22 23.60
CA GLY A 78 -24.84 -2.73 23.61
C GLY A 78 -25.42 -2.45 24.99
N ASN A 79 -26.70 -2.78 25.15
CA ASN A 79 -27.46 -2.59 26.37
C ASN A 79 -27.95 -3.95 26.91
N PRO A 80 -27.72 -4.28 28.20
CA PRO A 80 -26.83 -3.56 29.12
C PRO A 80 -25.39 -3.52 28.60
N SER A 81 -24.60 -2.54 29.06
CA SER A 81 -23.20 -2.43 28.65
C SER A 81 -22.44 -3.72 28.97
N CYS A 82 -21.76 -4.27 27.97
CA CYS A 82 -20.98 -5.49 28.11
C CYS A 82 -19.79 -5.25 29.05
N MET A 83 -19.47 -6.26 29.87
CA MET A 83 -18.27 -6.24 30.70
C MET A 83 -17.09 -6.75 29.86
N TYR A 84 -16.20 -5.84 29.50
CA TYR A 84 -14.99 -6.16 28.76
C TYR A 84 -13.91 -6.73 29.69
N THR A 85 -13.12 -7.68 29.20
CA THR A 85 -11.88 -8.07 29.87
C THR A 85 -10.87 -6.92 29.79
N SER A 86 -9.84 -6.92 30.65
CA SER A 86 -8.82 -5.85 30.63
C SER A 86 -7.94 -5.83 29.36
N ASP A 87 -7.99 -6.90 28.56
CA ASP A 87 -7.14 -7.16 27.40
C ASP A 87 -7.90 -7.10 26.05
N VAL A 88 -9.11 -6.53 26.02
CA VAL A 88 -9.86 -6.33 24.77
C VAL A 88 -9.14 -5.33 23.87
N LYS A 89 -8.91 -5.73 22.61
CA LYS A 89 -8.13 -4.93 21.65
C LYS A 89 -8.97 -3.94 20.84
N ALA A 90 -10.21 -4.29 20.49
CA ALA A 90 -11.06 -3.45 19.64
C ALA A 90 -12.52 -3.47 20.13
N ILE A 91 -13.01 -2.35 20.63
CA ILE A 91 -14.36 -2.21 21.20
C ILE A 91 -15.25 -1.41 20.26
N TRP A 92 -16.25 -2.08 19.69
CA TRP A 92 -17.31 -1.43 18.93
C TRP A 92 -18.35 -0.83 19.87
N LYS A 93 -19.08 0.16 19.38
CA LYS A 93 -20.10 0.87 20.17
C LYS A 93 -21.32 1.14 19.31
N TYR A 94 -22.48 1.33 19.95
CA TYR A 94 -23.63 1.95 19.30
C TYR A 94 -24.28 2.99 20.21
N SER A 95 -25.04 3.89 19.59
CA SER A 95 -26.00 4.77 20.26
C SER A 95 -27.32 4.78 19.49
N PHE A 96 -28.43 5.13 20.15
CA PHE A 96 -29.70 5.33 19.45
C PHE A 96 -29.62 6.61 18.62
N ASP A 97 -29.96 6.50 17.34
CA ASP A 97 -30.01 7.65 16.44
C ASP A 97 -31.30 8.46 16.66
N CYS A 98 -31.25 9.75 16.35
CA CYS A 98 -32.39 10.66 16.46
C CYS A 98 -33.58 10.27 15.56
N SER A 99 -33.35 9.50 14.49
CA SER A 99 -34.38 8.98 13.59
C SER A 99 -35.11 7.74 14.12
N ALA A 100 -34.67 7.16 15.24
CA ALA A 100 -35.34 6.01 15.84
C ALA A 100 -36.78 6.34 16.26
N ASN A 101 -37.72 5.44 15.97
CA ASN A 101 -39.10 5.52 16.45
C ASN A 101 -39.43 4.27 17.27
N LEU A 102 -38.93 4.26 18.50
CA LEU A 102 -39.00 3.11 19.40
C LEU A 102 -40.45 2.72 19.71
N ALA A 103 -41.36 3.69 19.83
CA ALA A 103 -42.80 3.46 20.05
C ALA A 103 -43.47 2.70 18.89
N ARG A 104 -42.90 2.77 17.68
CA ARG A 104 -43.36 2.00 16.50
C ARG A 104 -42.52 0.74 16.24
N GLY A 105 -41.58 0.42 17.13
CA GLY A 105 -40.66 -0.69 16.95
C GLY A 105 -39.56 -0.44 15.92
N MET A 106 -39.34 0.80 15.48
CA MET A 106 -38.27 1.14 14.54
C MET A 106 -37.03 1.59 15.33
N VAL A 107 -36.06 0.68 15.50
CA VAL A 107 -34.85 0.94 16.27
C VAL A 107 -33.71 1.31 15.33
N THR A 108 -33.39 2.59 15.23
CA THR A 108 -32.24 3.07 14.43
C THR A 108 -31.05 3.33 15.34
N LEU A 109 -29.93 2.72 15.00
CA LEU A 109 -28.68 2.78 15.73
C LEU A 109 -27.61 3.48 14.89
N SER A 110 -26.76 4.25 15.56
CA SER A 110 -25.48 4.71 15.03
C SER A 110 -24.38 3.81 15.59
N VAL A 111 -23.83 2.94 14.75
CA VAL A 111 -22.84 1.92 15.11
C VAL A 111 -21.45 2.39 14.70
N THR A 112 -20.48 2.35 15.63
CA THR A 112 -19.12 2.85 15.44
C THR A 112 -18.08 1.74 15.58
N PRO A 113 -17.41 1.32 14.48
CA PRO A 113 -16.17 0.58 14.58
C PRO A 113 -15.06 1.45 15.19
N PRO A 114 -14.19 0.93 16.07
CA PRO A 114 -13.05 1.69 16.58
C PRO A 114 -12.03 1.98 15.46
N ALA A 115 -11.22 3.03 15.60
CA ALA A 115 -10.27 3.46 14.57
C ALA A 115 -9.10 2.48 14.34
N ASP A 116 -8.95 1.48 15.21
CA ASP A 116 -7.97 0.39 15.13
C ASP A 116 -8.62 -0.97 14.85
N ALA A 117 -9.89 -1.01 14.43
CA ALA A 117 -10.52 -2.25 13.98
C ALA A 117 -9.70 -2.88 12.82
N PRO A 118 -9.53 -4.22 12.80
CA PRO A 118 -8.99 -4.91 11.64
C PRO A 118 -9.79 -4.63 10.37
N VAL A 119 -9.11 -4.39 9.25
CA VAL A 119 -9.80 -4.26 7.95
C VAL A 119 -10.17 -5.64 7.41
N GLY A 120 -11.33 -5.74 6.77
CA GLY A 120 -11.83 -7.01 6.23
C GLY A 120 -13.34 -7.12 6.23
N LYS A 121 -13.83 -8.33 5.93
CA LYS A 121 -15.25 -8.67 5.99
C LYS A 121 -15.64 -9.05 7.42
N TYR A 122 -16.79 -8.54 7.86
CA TYR A 122 -17.37 -8.80 9.16
C TYR A 122 -18.77 -9.41 9.02
N SER A 123 -19.13 -10.29 9.94
CA SER A 123 -20.53 -10.65 10.23
C SER A 123 -21.05 -9.79 11.37
N LEU A 124 -22.32 -9.42 11.30
CA LEU A 124 -23.04 -8.70 12.36
C LEU A 124 -24.26 -9.51 12.79
N SER A 125 -24.50 -9.54 14.09
CA SER A 125 -25.66 -10.20 14.71
C SER A 125 -26.17 -9.40 15.89
N ALA A 126 -27.43 -9.62 16.28
CA ALA A 126 -28.05 -9.00 17.44
C ALA A 126 -28.64 -10.04 18.39
N ASN A 127 -28.67 -9.72 19.67
CA ASN A 127 -29.35 -10.47 20.71
C ASN A 127 -30.29 -9.53 21.48
N THR A 128 -31.59 -9.81 21.41
CA THR A 128 -32.66 -9.06 22.08
C THR A 128 -33.20 -9.78 23.32
N GLY A 129 -32.40 -10.67 23.92
CA GLY A 129 -32.78 -11.49 25.07
C GLY A 129 -33.39 -12.86 24.73
N ARG A 130 -33.52 -13.19 23.44
CA ARG A 130 -34.03 -14.50 22.94
C ARG A 130 -33.00 -15.34 22.19
N GLY A 131 -31.76 -14.90 22.14
CA GLY A 131 -30.68 -15.56 21.41
C GLY A 131 -30.13 -14.71 20.27
N LYS A 132 -29.03 -15.19 19.68
CA LYS A 132 -28.28 -14.50 18.63
C LYS A 132 -28.99 -14.64 17.28
N THR A 133 -29.34 -13.52 16.64
CA THR A 133 -29.93 -13.44 15.29
C THR A 133 -28.94 -12.77 14.33
N PRO A 134 -28.56 -13.43 13.22
CA PRO A 134 -27.73 -12.81 12.19
C PRO A 134 -28.43 -11.62 11.54
N LEU A 135 -27.73 -10.50 11.38
CA LEU A 135 -28.25 -9.29 10.73
C LEU A 135 -27.73 -9.14 9.29
N GLY A 136 -26.48 -9.52 9.03
CA GLY A 136 -25.85 -9.42 7.72
C GLY A 136 -24.35 -9.33 7.80
N THR A 137 -23.73 -8.86 6.71
CA THR A 137 -22.27 -8.67 6.61
C THR A 137 -21.93 -7.26 6.15
N LEU A 138 -20.74 -6.81 6.51
CA LEU A 138 -20.19 -5.53 6.10
C LEU A 138 -18.69 -5.66 5.82
N VAL A 139 -18.13 -4.71 5.07
CA VAL A 139 -16.69 -4.58 4.87
C VAL A 139 -16.19 -3.33 5.59
N VAL A 140 -15.12 -3.49 6.37
CA VAL A 140 -14.46 -2.39 7.09
C VAL A 140 -13.12 -2.10 6.42
N LEU A 141 -12.89 -0.85 6.01
CA LEU A 141 -11.66 -0.36 5.40
C LEU A 141 -10.93 0.64 6.32
N PHE A 142 -9.69 0.97 5.97
CA PHE A 142 -8.97 2.08 6.61
C PHE A 142 -9.66 3.42 6.33
N ASN A 143 -9.48 4.38 7.24
CA ASN A 143 -10.16 5.66 7.20
C ASN A 143 -9.20 6.87 7.12
N PRO A 144 -8.86 7.34 5.91
CA PRO A 144 -8.02 8.52 5.76
C PRO A 144 -8.73 9.85 6.11
N TRP A 145 -10.03 9.82 6.42
CA TRP A 145 -10.79 10.96 6.93
C TRP A 145 -10.88 11.02 8.46
N CYS A 146 -10.52 9.95 9.18
CA CYS A 146 -10.56 9.87 10.64
C CYS A 146 -9.20 10.26 11.25
N SER A 147 -9.13 11.30 12.08
CA SER A 147 -7.88 11.79 12.69
C SER A 147 -7.18 10.77 13.61
N ASP A 148 -7.97 9.86 14.18
CA ASP A 148 -7.49 8.82 15.08
C ASP A 148 -6.88 7.63 14.31
N ASP A 149 -7.22 7.48 13.02
CA ASP A 149 -6.64 6.44 12.17
C ASP A 149 -5.18 6.78 11.81
N TRP A 150 -4.36 5.74 11.69
CA TRP A 150 -2.96 5.86 11.30
C TRP A 150 -2.77 6.22 9.83
N VAL A 151 -3.80 6.10 9.00
CA VAL A 151 -3.76 6.54 7.59
C VAL A 151 -4.37 7.91 7.35
N PHE A 152 -4.70 8.66 8.41
CA PHE A 152 -5.30 9.99 8.30
C PHE A 152 -4.47 10.91 7.41
N LEU A 153 -5.08 11.43 6.34
CA LEU A 153 -4.47 12.39 5.44
C LEU A 153 -5.26 13.71 5.52
N PRO A 154 -4.67 14.80 6.03
CA PRO A 154 -5.42 16.01 6.36
C PRO A 154 -5.89 16.82 5.14
N ASP A 155 -5.14 16.85 4.02
CA ASP A 155 -5.53 17.60 2.82
C ASP A 155 -6.58 16.82 2.01
N GLU A 156 -7.75 17.44 1.84
CA GLU A 156 -8.86 16.84 1.10
C GLU A 156 -8.53 16.55 -0.37
N ARG A 157 -7.79 17.45 -1.05
CA ARG A 157 -7.41 17.25 -2.46
C ARG A 157 -6.46 16.07 -2.60
N GLU A 158 -5.59 15.87 -1.62
CA GLU A 158 -4.72 14.70 -1.58
C GLU A 158 -5.50 13.41 -1.33
N ARG A 159 -6.55 13.42 -0.49
CA ARG A 159 -7.45 12.26 -0.34
C ARG A 159 -8.17 11.93 -1.64
N GLN A 160 -8.66 12.95 -2.35
CA GLN A 160 -9.26 12.76 -3.67
C GLN A 160 -8.28 12.11 -4.65
N GLU A 161 -7.03 12.57 -4.71
CA GLU A 161 -6.03 12.02 -5.64
C GLU A 161 -5.50 10.63 -5.23
N TYR A 162 -5.21 10.43 -3.94
CA TYR A 162 -4.44 9.29 -3.45
C TYR A 162 -5.30 8.16 -2.90
N VAL A 163 -6.63 8.34 -2.82
CA VAL A 163 -7.58 7.29 -2.41
C VAL A 163 -8.65 7.09 -3.48
N LEU A 164 -9.32 8.17 -3.90
CA LEU A 164 -10.54 8.07 -4.72
C LEU A 164 -10.28 8.08 -6.23
N ASN A 165 -9.20 8.72 -6.71
CA ASN A 165 -8.92 8.78 -8.14
C ASN A 165 -8.51 7.40 -8.68
N GLU A 166 -9.21 6.92 -9.71
CA GLU A 166 -8.94 5.62 -10.35
C GLU A 166 -8.05 5.73 -11.60
N GLN A 167 -7.67 6.96 -11.99
CA GLN A 167 -6.84 7.24 -13.15
C GLN A 167 -5.49 7.80 -12.73
N GLY A 168 -4.43 7.15 -13.16
CA GLY A 168 -3.05 7.46 -12.81
C GLY A 168 -2.18 7.78 -14.01
N THR A 169 -1.01 8.34 -13.70
CA THR A 169 0.09 8.55 -14.66
C THR A 169 1.36 8.00 -14.01
N ILE A 170 2.02 7.08 -14.69
CA ILE A 170 3.30 6.52 -14.30
C ILE A 170 4.37 7.07 -15.24
N TYR A 171 5.45 7.61 -14.69
CA TYR A 171 6.54 8.14 -15.50
C TYR A 171 7.51 7.02 -15.87
N VAL A 172 7.91 6.94 -17.14
CA VAL A 172 8.85 5.93 -17.67
C VAL A 172 9.86 6.59 -18.60
N GLY A 173 10.88 5.85 -19.05
CA GLY A 173 11.85 6.34 -20.04
C GLY A 173 13.22 6.59 -19.44
N THR A 174 13.70 7.82 -19.47
CA THR A 174 15.05 8.19 -18.99
C THR A 174 15.00 9.49 -18.21
N GLU A 175 16.01 9.77 -17.39
CA GLU A 175 16.11 11.01 -16.59
C GLU A 175 15.93 12.31 -17.40
N TYR A 176 16.42 12.33 -18.66
CA TYR A 176 16.33 13.49 -19.56
C TYR A 176 14.95 13.66 -20.23
N TYR A 177 14.18 12.58 -20.30
CA TYR A 177 12.89 12.57 -20.96
C TYR A 177 11.91 11.64 -20.22
N PRO A 178 11.45 12.05 -19.02
CA PRO A 178 10.38 11.36 -18.32
C PRO A 178 9.11 11.41 -19.17
N ARG A 179 8.64 10.26 -19.63
CA ARG A 179 7.43 10.14 -20.44
C ARG A 179 6.27 9.70 -19.56
N PRO A 180 5.12 10.39 -19.62
CA PRO A 180 3.92 9.90 -18.95
C PRO A 180 3.40 8.65 -19.65
N ARG A 181 2.93 7.70 -18.86
CA ARG A 181 2.17 6.53 -19.29
C ARG A 181 0.90 6.48 -18.45
N ASP A 182 -0.25 6.49 -19.10
CA ASP A 182 -1.53 6.40 -18.41
C ASP A 182 -1.72 5.00 -17.80
N TRP A 183 -2.36 4.96 -16.64
CA TRP A 183 -2.67 3.72 -15.94
C TRP A 183 -4.05 3.79 -15.30
N ILE A 184 -4.89 2.80 -15.54
CA ILE A 184 -6.21 2.69 -14.90
C ILE A 184 -6.07 1.81 -13.67
N PHE A 185 -6.16 2.41 -12.48
CA PHE A 185 -6.14 1.68 -11.22
C PHE A 185 -7.43 0.87 -11.03
N GLY A 186 -8.59 1.51 -11.22
CA GLY A 186 -9.91 0.87 -11.19
C GLY A 186 -10.24 0.14 -9.88
N GLN A 187 -9.90 0.74 -8.74
CA GLN A 187 -10.10 0.14 -7.42
C GLN A 187 -11.58 -0.04 -7.03
N PHE A 188 -12.54 0.56 -7.74
CA PHE A 188 -13.98 0.52 -7.43
C PHE A 188 -14.79 -0.36 -8.38
N GLU A 189 -14.14 -1.10 -9.27
CA GLU A 189 -14.80 -2.09 -10.14
C GLU A 189 -15.50 -3.21 -9.32
N GLU A 190 -16.60 -3.75 -9.85
CA GLU A 190 -17.55 -4.65 -9.15
C GLU A 190 -16.90 -5.84 -8.40
N ASP A 191 -15.82 -6.42 -8.94
CA ASP A 191 -15.16 -7.60 -8.35
C ASP A 191 -14.06 -7.24 -7.33
N MET A 192 -13.74 -5.95 -7.15
CA MET A 192 -12.54 -5.53 -6.43
C MET A 192 -12.61 -5.82 -4.94
N VAL A 193 -13.81 -5.83 -4.34
CA VAL A 193 -14.01 -6.21 -2.94
C VAL A 193 -13.50 -7.61 -2.69
N ASP A 194 -13.98 -8.59 -3.45
CA ASP A 194 -13.60 -9.99 -3.28
C ASP A 194 -12.13 -10.22 -3.62
N ILE A 195 -11.66 -9.63 -4.73
CA ILE A 195 -10.28 -9.77 -5.18
C ILE A 195 -9.29 -9.24 -4.13
N CYS A 196 -9.49 -8.01 -3.65
CA CYS A 196 -8.56 -7.39 -2.71
C CYS A 196 -8.57 -8.10 -1.36
N LEU A 197 -9.74 -8.49 -0.84
CA LEU A 197 -9.83 -9.31 0.37
C LEU A 197 -9.14 -10.66 0.18
N LYS A 198 -9.31 -11.29 -0.99
CA LYS A 198 -8.67 -12.57 -1.30
C LYS A 198 -7.14 -12.50 -1.28
N ILE A 199 -6.54 -11.38 -1.69
CA ILE A 199 -5.09 -11.15 -1.60
C ILE A 199 -4.60 -11.30 -0.16
N LEU A 200 -5.34 -10.77 0.82
CA LEU A 200 -4.97 -10.93 2.23
C LEU A 200 -5.22 -12.36 2.71
N ASP A 201 -6.27 -13.04 2.26
CA ASP A 201 -6.60 -14.39 2.76
C ASP A 201 -5.72 -15.52 2.21
N VAL A 202 -5.04 -15.31 1.08
CA VAL A 202 -4.14 -16.33 0.49
C VAL A 202 -2.67 -16.07 0.78
N ASN A 203 -2.37 -15.08 1.62
CA ASN A 203 -0.99 -14.79 1.97
C ASN A 203 -0.37 -15.87 2.88
N PRO A 204 0.96 -16.11 2.82
CA PRO A 204 1.60 -17.16 3.62
C PRO A 204 1.41 -17.02 5.13
N LYS A 205 1.32 -15.78 5.67
CA LYS A 205 1.09 -15.54 7.10
C LYS A 205 -0.32 -15.95 7.50
N HIS A 206 -1.32 -15.65 6.66
CA HIS A 206 -2.69 -16.14 6.87
C HIS A 206 -2.76 -17.67 6.84
N THR A 207 -2.07 -18.31 5.89
CA THR A 207 -2.05 -19.79 5.82
C THR A 207 -1.42 -20.41 7.07
N LYS A 208 -0.40 -19.75 7.64
CA LYS A 208 0.31 -20.23 8.83
C LYS A 208 -0.48 -20.01 10.13
N ASP A 209 -1.01 -18.82 10.32
CA ASP A 209 -1.80 -18.44 11.50
C ASP A 209 -2.90 -17.45 11.08
N PRO A 210 -4.09 -17.94 10.70
CA PRO A 210 -5.19 -17.10 10.25
C PRO A 210 -5.69 -16.13 11.35
N ALA A 211 -5.60 -16.52 12.62
CA ALA A 211 -6.10 -15.73 13.73
C ALA A 211 -5.21 -14.50 13.97
N ASP A 212 -3.89 -14.72 14.01
CA ASP A 212 -2.90 -13.64 14.17
C ASP A 212 -2.88 -12.71 12.95
N ASP A 213 -2.91 -13.27 11.72
CA ASP A 213 -2.95 -12.48 10.49
C ASP A 213 -4.16 -11.53 10.47
N VAL A 214 -5.37 -12.04 10.73
CA VAL A 214 -6.59 -11.21 10.73
C VAL A 214 -6.52 -10.17 11.85
N SER A 215 -5.99 -10.51 13.02
CA SER A 215 -5.76 -9.53 14.09
C SER A 215 -4.79 -8.42 13.67
N ALA A 216 -3.73 -8.76 12.93
CA ALA A 216 -2.70 -7.84 12.48
C ALA A 216 -3.18 -6.89 11.37
N ARG A 217 -4.29 -7.20 10.69
CA ARG A 217 -4.93 -6.34 9.68
C ARG A 217 -5.46 -5.01 10.25
N CYS A 218 -5.42 -4.79 11.56
CA CYS A 218 -5.61 -3.47 12.17
C CYS A 218 -4.48 -2.47 11.85
N ASN A 219 -3.31 -2.96 11.44
CA ASN A 219 -2.12 -2.15 11.29
C ASN A 219 -1.79 -1.90 9.80
N PRO A 220 -1.83 -0.66 9.31
CA PRO A 220 -1.50 -0.37 7.91
C PRO A 220 -0.06 -0.73 7.54
N ILE A 221 0.89 -0.70 8.49
CA ILE A 221 2.28 -1.13 8.28
C ILE A 221 2.32 -2.61 7.89
N TYR A 222 1.57 -3.44 8.64
CA TYR A 222 1.47 -4.87 8.39
C TYR A 222 0.80 -5.16 7.05
N VAL A 223 -0.38 -4.56 6.82
CA VAL A 223 -1.18 -4.76 5.60
C VAL A 223 -0.37 -4.36 4.36
N SER A 224 0.30 -3.20 4.40
CA SER A 224 1.12 -2.72 3.28
C SER A 224 2.26 -3.68 2.94
N ARG A 225 2.93 -4.21 3.96
CA ARG A 225 4.03 -5.17 3.79
C ARG A 225 3.56 -6.52 3.25
N VAL A 226 2.40 -7.00 3.71
CA VAL A 226 1.75 -8.20 3.13
C VAL A 226 1.38 -7.97 1.66
N ILE A 227 0.83 -6.81 1.33
CA ILE A 227 0.50 -6.47 -0.06
C ILE A 227 1.78 -6.39 -0.92
N SER A 228 2.86 -5.73 -0.46
CA SER A 228 4.13 -5.71 -1.20
C SER A 228 4.62 -7.11 -1.57
N ALA A 229 4.53 -8.08 -0.65
CA ALA A 229 4.85 -9.48 -0.92
C ALA A 229 3.88 -10.09 -1.96
N MET A 230 2.58 -10.01 -1.70
CA MET A 230 1.55 -10.70 -2.47
C MET A 230 1.36 -10.17 -3.89
N ILE A 231 1.88 -8.99 -4.22
CA ILE A 231 1.76 -8.44 -5.57
C ILE A 231 2.71 -9.17 -6.55
N ASN A 232 3.85 -9.68 -6.08
CA ASN A 232 4.71 -10.56 -6.87
C ASN A 232 4.47 -12.03 -6.50
N SER A 233 4.74 -12.95 -7.43
CA SER A 233 4.50 -14.38 -7.21
C SER A 233 5.72 -15.15 -6.69
N ASN A 234 6.75 -14.46 -6.18
CA ASN A 234 8.01 -15.11 -5.83
C ASN A 234 7.95 -15.62 -4.38
N GLY A 235 7.79 -16.94 -4.23
CA GLY A 235 7.79 -17.60 -2.92
C GLY A 235 6.40 -17.76 -2.29
N ASP A 236 5.34 -17.38 -3.00
CA ASP A 236 3.95 -17.49 -2.56
C ASP A 236 2.95 -17.57 -3.74
N HIS A 237 1.65 -17.43 -3.46
CA HIS A 237 0.56 -17.41 -4.44
C HIS A 237 0.23 -15.99 -4.94
N GLY A 238 1.21 -15.10 -4.99
CA GLY A 238 1.02 -13.71 -5.37
C GLY A 238 0.63 -13.46 -6.83
N VAL A 239 0.38 -12.19 -7.15
CA VAL A 239 -0.41 -11.80 -8.32
C VAL A 239 0.37 -11.90 -9.63
N LEU A 240 1.58 -11.36 -9.71
CA LEU A 240 2.32 -11.17 -10.96
C LEU A 240 3.64 -11.95 -10.98
N THR A 241 3.93 -12.57 -12.12
CA THR A 241 5.26 -13.12 -12.41
C THR A 241 6.08 -12.08 -13.19
N GLY A 242 7.27 -11.77 -12.68
CA GLY A 242 8.19 -10.83 -13.32
C GLY A 242 8.99 -11.45 -14.46
N ARG A 243 9.25 -10.69 -15.53
CA ARG A 243 10.18 -11.09 -16.60
C ARG A 243 10.77 -9.87 -17.34
N TRP A 244 12.09 -9.87 -17.55
CA TRP A 244 12.86 -8.78 -18.15
C TRP A 244 13.74 -9.19 -19.35
N ASP A 245 13.70 -10.44 -19.79
CA ASP A 245 14.53 -10.99 -20.88
C ASP A 245 14.07 -10.58 -22.30
N GLY A 246 12.91 -9.93 -22.43
CA GLY A 246 12.31 -9.54 -23.70
C GLY A 246 11.48 -10.62 -24.40
N ILE A 247 11.29 -11.80 -23.81
CA ILE A 247 10.60 -12.96 -24.41
C ILE A 247 9.34 -13.31 -23.62
N TYR A 248 8.17 -13.02 -24.21
CA TYR A 248 6.87 -13.12 -23.52
C TYR A 248 5.87 -14.06 -24.20
N ASN A 249 6.35 -15.05 -24.98
CA ASN A 249 5.50 -15.89 -25.84
C ASN A 249 4.42 -16.69 -25.09
N ASP A 250 4.64 -17.00 -23.80
CA ASP A 250 3.72 -17.74 -22.94
C ASP A 250 2.90 -16.87 -21.98
N GLY A 251 2.91 -15.54 -22.19
CA GLY A 251 2.19 -14.58 -21.36
C GLY A 251 1.88 -13.29 -22.08
N GLU A 252 1.48 -12.27 -21.31
CA GLU A 252 1.30 -10.93 -21.82
C GLU A 252 2.61 -10.16 -21.73
N ARG A 253 2.90 -9.35 -22.75
CA ARG A 253 4.03 -8.42 -22.69
C ARG A 253 3.77 -7.36 -21.61
N PRO A 254 4.73 -7.06 -20.72
CA PRO A 254 4.55 -6.06 -19.66
C PRO A 254 4.09 -4.68 -20.16
N ASP A 255 4.49 -4.29 -21.37
CA ASP A 255 4.13 -3.02 -22.01
C ASP A 255 2.73 -3.01 -22.66
N SER A 256 2.01 -4.14 -22.70
CA SER A 256 0.63 -4.20 -23.19
C SER A 256 -0.40 -3.84 -22.12
N TRP A 257 -0.03 -3.87 -20.83
CA TRP A 257 -0.92 -3.54 -19.73
C TRP A 257 -1.20 -2.03 -19.69
N LEU A 258 -2.48 -1.70 -19.52
CA LEU A 258 -3.00 -0.32 -19.40
C LEU A 258 -3.61 -0.05 -18.02
N GLY A 259 -3.68 -1.06 -17.15
CA GLY A 259 -4.35 -0.94 -15.85
C GLY A 259 -4.35 -2.24 -15.05
N SER A 260 -4.72 -2.12 -13.78
CA SER A 260 -4.62 -3.19 -12.78
C SER A 260 -5.78 -4.18 -12.84
N VAL A 261 -6.97 -3.70 -13.23
CA VAL A 261 -8.24 -4.45 -13.15
C VAL A 261 -8.17 -5.79 -13.90
N ARG A 262 -7.65 -5.79 -15.14
CA ARG A 262 -7.55 -7.01 -15.94
C ARG A 262 -6.57 -8.03 -15.35
N ILE A 263 -5.49 -7.56 -14.75
CA ILE A 263 -4.49 -8.40 -14.09
C ILE A 263 -5.13 -9.08 -12.87
N LEU A 264 -5.74 -8.29 -12.00
CA LEU A 264 -6.36 -8.75 -10.76
C LEU A 264 -7.53 -9.71 -11.00
N ARG A 265 -8.42 -9.39 -11.95
CA ARG A 265 -9.50 -10.29 -12.39
C ARG A 265 -8.95 -11.61 -12.93
N LYS A 266 -7.87 -11.58 -13.72
CA LYS A 266 -7.25 -12.80 -14.27
C LYS A 266 -6.66 -13.67 -13.17
N TRP A 267 -5.94 -13.09 -12.21
CA TRP A 267 -5.41 -13.80 -11.05
C TRP A 267 -6.55 -14.46 -10.26
N TYR A 268 -7.59 -13.71 -9.93
CA TYR A 268 -8.71 -14.21 -9.13
C TYR A 268 -9.49 -15.32 -9.83
N LYS A 269 -9.87 -15.13 -11.11
CA LYS A 269 -10.63 -16.11 -11.91
C LYS A 269 -9.86 -17.38 -12.22
N THR A 270 -8.52 -17.36 -12.13
CA THR A 270 -7.67 -18.54 -12.34
C THR A 270 -7.24 -19.20 -11.03
N SER A 271 -8.04 -19.05 -9.97
CA SER A 271 -7.80 -19.62 -8.64
C SER A 271 -6.47 -19.15 -8.05
N CYS A 272 -6.21 -17.84 -8.12
CA CYS A 272 -5.00 -17.19 -7.61
C CYS A 272 -3.71 -17.67 -8.28
N ARG A 273 -3.77 -18.08 -9.56
CA ARG A 273 -2.57 -18.42 -10.34
C ARG A 273 -1.84 -17.14 -10.78
N PRO A 274 -0.50 -17.10 -10.70
CA PRO A 274 0.28 -15.94 -11.11
C PRO A 274 0.02 -15.51 -12.56
N VAL A 275 -0.12 -14.19 -12.75
CA VAL A 275 -0.34 -13.56 -14.05
C VAL A 275 1.00 -13.20 -14.68
N LYS A 276 1.21 -13.75 -15.88
CA LYS A 276 2.38 -13.52 -16.72
C LYS A 276 2.10 -12.40 -17.74
N TYR A 277 2.94 -11.38 -17.92
CA TYR A 277 4.10 -10.96 -17.13
C TYR A 277 3.98 -9.51 -16.66
N GLY A 278 4.71 -9.16 -15.60
CA GLY A 278 4.86 -7.79 -15.11
C GLY A 278 6.32 -7.31 -15.11
N GLN A 279 6.48 -5.99 -15.09
CA GLN A 279 7.73 -5.28 -14.75
C GLN A 279 7.42 -4.21 -13.70
N CYS A 280 8.42 -3.51 -13.16
CA CYS A 280 8.28 -2.65 -11.96
C CYS A 280 7.05 -1.73 -11.99
N TRP A 281 6.78 -1.02 -13.10
CA TRP A 281 5.60 -0.15 -13.21
C TRP A 281 4.26 -0.91 -13.16
N VAL A 282 4.22 -2.15 -13.64
CA VAL A 282 3.04 -3.03 -13.57
C VAL A 282 2.82 -3.45 -12.12
N PHE A 283 3.87 -3.88 -11.41
CA PHE A 283 3.78 -4.23 -10.00
C PHE A 283 3.33 -3.02 -9.16
N ALA A 284 3.95 -1.86 -9.34
CA ALA A 284 3.59 -0.63 -8.63
C ALA A 284 2.15 -0.18 -8.95
N GLY A 285 1.73 -0.27 -10.21
CA GLY A 285 0.36 0.04 -10.63
C GLY A 285 -0.68 -0.85 -9.93
N VAL A 286 -0.46 -2.16 -9.89
CA VAL A 286 -1.35 -3.11 -9.20
C VAL A 286 -1.32 -2.90 -7.69
N MET A 287 -0.14 -2.69 -7.09
CA MET A 287 -0.04 -2.42 -5.66
C MET A 287 -0.78 -1.14 -5.27
N CYS A 288 -0.64 -0.07 -6.05
CA CYS A 288 -1.34 1.19 -5.79
C CYS A 288 -2.87 1.00 -5.80
N THR A 289 -3.40 0.23 -6.77
CA THR A 289 -4.83 -0.14 -6.79
C THR A 289 -5.27 -0.82 -5.49
N VAL A 290 -4.55 -1.85 -5.04
CA VAL A 290 -4.92 -2.64 -3.85
C VAL A 290 -4.82 -1.79 -2.57
N MET A 291 -3.77 -0.97 -2.46
CA MET A 291 -3.59 -0.04 -1.33
C MET A 291 -4.71 1.00 -1.26
N ARG A 292 -5.08 1.61 -2.40
CA ARG A 292 -6.18 2.58 -2.49
C ARG A 292 -7.53 1.95 -2.16
N PHE A 293 -7.79 0.73 -2.65
CA PHE A 293 -8.99 -0.04 -2.29
C PHE A 293 -9.12 -0.17 -0.77
N PHE A 294 -8.06 -0.59 -0.08
CA PHE A 294 -8.09 -0.73 1.38
C PHE A 294 -8.22 0.58 2.15
N GLY A 295 -8.12 1.74 1.47
CA GLY A 295 -8.20 3.05 2.07
C GLY A 295 -6.86 3.60 2.57
N ILE A 296 -5.73 3.02 2.16
CA ILE A 296 -4.40 3.57 2.45
C ILE A 296 -4.05 4.56 1.33
N PRO A 297 -3.91 5.88 1.61
CA PRO A 297 -3.56 6.83 0.57
C PRO A 297 -2.22 6.45 -0.06
N CYS A 298 -2.20 6.32 -1.38
CA CYS A 298 -1.09 5.71 -2.09
C CYS A 298 -0.82 6.40 -3.44
N ARG A 299 0.46 6.59 -3.78
CA ARG A 299 0.90 7.15 -5.06
C ARG A 299 2.03 6.33 -5.67
N VAL A 300 2.09 6.27 -7.00
CA VAL A 300 3.17 5.63 -7.74
C VAL A 300 4.34 6.61 -7.89
N VAL A 301 5.56 6.14 -7.69
CA VAL A 301 6.79 6.93 -7.77
C VAL A 301 7.76 6.26 -8.72
N THR A 302 8.35 7.04 -9.62
CA THR A 302 9.40 6.61 -10.53
C THR A 302 10.73 7.23 -10.12
N ASN A 303 11.76 6.41 -9.94
CA ASN A 303 13.14 6.83 -9.78
C ASN A 303 13.93 6.59 -11.07
N PHE A 304 14.63 7.59 -11.61
CA PHE A 304 15.47 7.41 -12.81
C PHE A 304 16.93 7.19 -12.40
N GLN A 305 17.66 6.41 -13.21
CA GLN A 305 18.98 5.89 -12.81
C GLN A 305 18.90 5.22 -11.44
N SER A 306 18.00 4.24 -11.28
CA SER A 306 17.83 3.56 -9.99
C SER A 306 18.89 2.48 -9.84
N ALA A 307 19.67 2.56 -8.77
CA ALA A 307 20.63 1.50 -8.45
C ALA A 307 19.90 0.26 -7.94
N HIS A 308 20.41 -0.92 -8.29
CA HIS A 308 20.10 -2.18 -7.62
C HIS A 308 21.42 -2.69 -7.03
N ASP A 309 21.63 -2.38 -5.75
CA ASP A 309 22.79 -2.81 -4.93
C ASP A 309 22.44 -4.15 -4.27
N THR A 310 23.12 -5.22 -4.71
CA THR A 310 22.94 -6.57 -4.18
C THR A 310 23.83 -6.87 -2.97
N HIS A 311 24.80 -6.00 -2.67
CA HIS A 311 25.82 -6.19 -1.64
C HIS A 311 25.60 -5.32 -0.38
N ASN A 312 24.62 -4.41 -0.39
CA ASN A 312 24.32 -3.45 0.69
C ASN A 312 25.53 -2.60 1.13
N ASN A 313 26.45 -2.34 0.20
CA ASN A 313 27.66 -1.55 0.46
C ASN A 313 27.52 -0.09 -0.02
N LEU A 314 26.37 0.28 -0.61
CA LEU A 314 26.07 1.59 -1.19
C LEU A 314 26.97 1.98 -2.36
N THR A 315 27.62 1.01 -3.00
CA THR A 315 28.46 1.20 -4.18
C THR A 315 28.00 0.25 -5.28
N ILE A 316 27.94 0.72 -6.53
CA ILE A 316 27.61 -0.12 -7.68
C ILE A 316 28.85 -0.33 -8.54
N ASP A 317 29.30 -1.57 -8.63
CA ASP A 317 30.49 -1.93 -9.40
C ASP A 317 30.13 -2.27 -10.85
N TYR A 318 30.75 -1.57 -11.79
CA TYR A 318 30.65 -1.86 -13.21
C TYR A 318 31.95 -2.42 -13.75
N TYR A 319 31.87 -3.64 -14.28
CA TYR A 319 32.96 -4.22 -15.05
C TYR A 319 32.72 -3.94 -16.53
N HIS A 320 33.75 -3.46 -17.23
CA HIS A 320 33.74 -3.27 -18.68
C HIS A 320 34.94 -4.02 -19.23
N GLY A 321 34.75 -4.84 -20.26
CA GLY A 321 35.88 -5.44 -20.99
C GLY A 321 36.69 -4.37 -21.73
N GLU A 322 37.90 -4.72 -22.19
CA GLU A 322 38.80 -3.80 -22.91
C GLU A 322 38.17 -3.18 -24.17
N ASN A 323 37.12 -3.79 -24.72
CA ASN A 323 36.35 -3.29 -25.87
C ASN A 323 35.18 -2.36 -25.49
N GLY A 324 35.03 -2.02 -24.21
CA GLY A 324 33.92 -1.22 -23.68
C GLY A 324 32.59 -1.96 -23.54
N ALA A 325 32.55 -3.28 -23.76
CA ALA A 325 31.35 -4.08 -23.53
C ALA A 325 31.24 -4.48 -22.06
N GLN A 326 30.06 -4.32 -21.47
CA GLN A 326 29.79 -4.85 -20.13
C GLN A 326 29.69 -6.39 -20.17
N PRO A 327 30.37 -7.12 -19.28
CA PRO A 327 30.10 -8.52 -19.02
C PRO A 327 28.64 -8.71 -18.61
N ARG A 328 28.06 -9.88 -18.92
CA ARG A 328 26.64 -10.18 -18.64
C ARG A 328 26.30 -10.34 -17.16
N ASP A 329 27.30 -10.60 -16.31
CA ASP A 329 27.10 -11.09 -14.94
C ASP A 329 27.72 -10.17 -13.87
N SER A 330 27.36 -8.88 -13.84
CA SER A 330 27.49 -8.11 -12.59
C SER A 330 26.17 -8.22 -11.82
N GLY A 331 26.21 -8.67 -10.56
CA GLY A 331 25.02 -8.73 -9.70
C GLY A 331 24.36 -7.36 -9.52
N ASP A 332 25.19 -6.30 -9.45
CA ASP A 332 24.73 -4.93 -9.37
C ASP A 332 24.38 -4.34 -10.74
N SER A 333 23.35 -3.51 -10.79
CA SER A 333 22.91 -2.85 -12.01
C SER A 333 22.32 -1.45 -11.75
N VAL A 334 22.27 -0.61 -12.79
CA VAL A 334 21.48 0.63 -12.75
C VAL A 334 20.40 0.54 -13.79
N TRP A 335 19.16 0.61 -13.32
CA TRP A 335 17.99 0.61 -14.17
C TRP A 335 17.78 2.01 -14.72
N ASN A 336 17.42 2.11 -16.01
CA ASN A 336 17.07 3.40 -16.62
C ASN A 336 16.02 4.15 -15.78
N TYR A 337 15.07 3.38 -15.26
CA TYR A 337 14.14 3.79 -14.22
C TYR A 337 13.65 2.57 -13.45
N HIS A 338 13.24 2.80 -12.21
CA HIS A 338 12.53 1.85 -11.38
C HIS A 338 11.28 2.51 -10.80
N VAL A 339 10.24 1.73 -10.51
CA VAL A 339 8.93 2.23 -10.09
C VAL A 339 8.45 1.46 -8.88
N TRP A 340 8.10 2.18 -7.82
CA TRP A 340 7.52 1.67 -6.59
C TRP A 340 6.28 2.49 -6.19
N VAL A 341 5.73 2.26 -5.00
CA VAL A 341 4.66 3.09 -4.42
C VAL A 341 5.09 3.75 -3.11
N GLU A 342 4.48 4.89 -2.80
CA GLU A 342 4.51 5.46 -1.47
C GLU A 342 3.11 5.37 -0.83
N GLY A 343 3.02 4.77 0.35
CA GLY A 343 1.81 4.75 1.18
C GLY A 343 1.89 5.76 2.32
N TRP A 344 0.83 6.49 2.58
CA TRP A 344 0.74 7.44 3.69
C TRP A 344 0.26 6.76 4.97
N MET A 345 1.09 6.74 6.02
CA MET A 345 0.73 6.19 7.33
C MET A 345 1.63 6.69 8.47
N LYS A 346 1.15 6.56 9.71
CA LYS A 346 1.96 6.73 10.93
C LYS A 346 2.94 5.55 11.14
N ARG A 347 4.03 5.80 11.86
CA ARG A 347 5.09 4.85 12.21
C ARG A 347 5.38 4.78 13.72
N PRO A 348 4.37 4.40 14.53
CA PRO A 348 4.54 4.32 16.00
C PRO A 348 5.57 3.27 16.44
N ASP A 349 5.94 2.33 15.55
CA ASP A 349 6.95 1.30 15.78
C ASP A 349 8.39 1.87 15.85
N LEU A 350 8.66 3.05 15.27
CA LEU A 350 10.02 3.59 15.12
C LEU A 350 10.57 4.40 16.31
N LYS A 351 9.85 4.45 17.44
CA LYS A 351 10.29 5.05 18.73
C LYS A 351 11.00 6.43 18.62
N LYS A 352 10.60 7.27 17.66
CA LYS A 352 11.07 8.67 17.51
C LYS A 352 9.92 9.67 17.37
N GLY A 353 8.85 9.44 18.14
CA GLY A 353 7.60 10.15 18.00
C GLY A 353 7.08 10.04 16.56
N ASN A 354 6.55 11.14 16.02
CA ASN A 354 5.91 11.18 14.71
C ASN A 354 6.86 11.60 13.57
N SER A 355 8.19 11.60 13.81
CA SER A 355 9.19 12.14 12.87
C SER A 355 9.31 11.34 11.56
N TYR A 356 8.78 10.11 11.53
CA TYR A 356 8.79 9.22 10.36
C TYR A 356 7.37 8.88 9.89
N ASP A 357 6.35 9.57 10.41
CA ASP A 357 5.00 9.52 9.86
C ASP A 357 4.97 10.13 8.46
N GLY A 358 3.98 9.76 7.67
CA GLY A 358 3.76 10.27 6.32
C GLY A 358 4.10 9.24 5.26
N TRP A 359 4.78 9.66 4.19
CA TRP A 359 5.08 8.80 3.03
C TRP A 359 6.09 7.69 3.35
N GLN A 360 5.70 6.46 3.06
CA GLN A 360 6.51 5.25 3.22
C GLN A 360 6.68 4.55 1.88
N VAL A 361 7.92 4.30 1.47
CA VAL A 361 8.26 3.52 0.28
C VAL A 361 7.88 2.07 0.49
N LEU A 362 7.16 1.50 -0.47
CA LEU A 362 6.88 0.08 -0.60
C LEU A 362 7.14 -0.33 -2.03
N ASP A 363 7.97 -1.35 -2.21
CA ASP A 363 8.28 -1.88 -3.53
C ASP A 363 7.74 -3.30 -3.68
N PRO A 364 6.76 -3.53 -4.58
CA PRO A 364 6.25 -4.87 -4.88
C PRO A 364 7.12 -5.64 -5.88
N THR A 365 8.17 -5.02 -6.43
CA THR A 365 9.06 -5.67 -7.40
C THR A 365 10.01 -6.61 -6.67
N PRO A 366 10.13 -7.90 -7.08
CA PRO A 366 10.94 -8.88 -6.37
C PRO A 366 12.43 -8.70 -6.68
N GLN A 367 13.06 -7.67 -6.11
CA GLN A 367 14.49 -7.39 -6.22
C GLN A 367 15.27 -8.13 -5.12
N GLU A 368 15.08 -7.72 -3.88
CA GLU A 368 15.76 -8.27 -2.70
C GLU A 368 14.80 -8.99 -1.75
N LYS A 369 15.34 -9.95 -1.00
CA LYS A 369 14.59 -10.63 0.06
C LYS A 369 14.74 -9.87 1.37
N SER A 370 13.62 -9.48 1.96
CA SER A 370 13.54 -8.98 3.32
C SER A 370 13.01 -10.07 4.25
N GLU A 371 13.82 -10.45 5.25
CA GLU A 371 13.49 -11.54 6.19
C GLU A 371 13.12 -12.86 5.45
N GLY A 372 13.78 -13.13 4.32
CA GLY A 372 13.58 -14.34 3.51
C GLY A 372 12.42 -14.29 2.50
N VAL A 373 11.64 -13.20 2.47
CA VAL A 373 10.48 -13.01 1.58
C VAL A 373 10.76 -11.88 0.59
N PHE A 374 10.31 -12.01 -0.67
CA PHE A 374 10.37 -10.92 -1.65
C PHE A 374 9.31 -9.85 -1.35
N CYS A 375 9.64 -8.99 -0.41
CA CYS A 375 8.85 -7.82 -0.01
C CYS A 375 9.79 -6.69 0.38
N CYS A 376 9.33 -5.46 0.23
CA CYS A 376 10.13 -4.28 0.53
C CYS A 376 9.26 -3.16 1.12
N GLY A 377 9.71 -2.60 2.23
CA GLY A 377 9.04 -1.54 2.97
C GLY A 377 8.01 -2.04 4.00
N PRO A 378 7.31 -1.12 4.68
CA PRO A 378 7.33 0.32 4.48
C PRO A 378 8.61 1.00 5.03
N ALA A 379 9.34 1.69 4.15
CA ALA A 379 10.54 2.47 4.48
C ALA A 379 10.19 3.97 4.53
N PRO A 380 10.38 4.70 5.65
CA PRO A 380 9.99 6.11 5.71
C PRO A 380 10.82 6.95 4.74
N VAL A 381 10.18 7.73 3.87
CA VAL A 381 10.89 8.64 2.95
C VAL A 381 11.76 9.63 3.73
N ALA A 382 11.29 10.09 4.89
CA ALA A 382 12.07 10.92 5.81
C ALA A 382 13.34 10.21 6.34
N ALA A 383 13.28 8.90 6.58
CA ALA A 383 14.46 8.12 6.99
C ALA A 383 15.46 7.97 5.84
N ILE A 384 14.98 7.83 4.60
CA ILE A 384 15.82 7.81 3.39
C ILE A 384 16.53 9.15 3.22
N LEU A 385 15.80 10.28 3.30
CA LEU A 385 16.39 11.62 3.24
C LEU A 385 17.49 11.83 4.30
N GLN A 386 17.30 11.26 5.49
CA GLN A 386 18.24 11.35 6.58
C GLN A 386 19.28 10.20 6.59
N GLY A 387 19.26 9.24 5.68
CA GLY A 387 20.19 8.09 5.74
C GLY A 387 20.14 7.35 7.08
N ASP A 388 18.96 7.26 7.71
CA ASP A 388 18.70 6.49 8.93
C ASP A 388 18.49 5.00 8.62
N THR A 389 19.49 4.40 7.97
CA THR A 389 19.49 3.03 7.41
C THR A 389 19.32 1.92 8.46
N ASN A 390 19.50 2.20 9.75
CA ASN A 390 19.29 1.22 10.81
C ASN A 390 17.80 0.99 11.17
N LEU A 391 16.88 1.74 10.57
CA LEU A 391 15.45 1.65 10.86
C LEU A 391 14.76 0.58 10.01
N LYS A 392 13.68 0.02 10.57
CA LYS A 392 12.78 -0.85 9.81
C LYS A 392 11.85 -0.02 8.92
N TYR A 393 11.41 -0.50 7.77
CA TYR A 393 11.83 -1.72 7.07
C TYR A 393 12.64 -1.32 5.85
N ASP A 394 13.65 -2.11 5.49
CA ASP A 394 14.35 -2.06 4.19
C ASP A 394 14.95 -0.68 3.81
N VAL A 395 15.15 0.20 4.79
CA VAL A 395 15.75 1.53 4.60
C VAL A 395 17.13 1.47 3.95
N PRO A 396 18.04 0.52 4.29
CA PRO A 396 19.32 0.36 3.59
C PRO A 396 19.17 0.21 2.07
N PHE A 397 18.34 -0.73 1.65
CA PHE A 397 18.12 -1.07 0.26
C PHE A 397 17.55 0.13 -0.51
N VAL A 398 16.45 0.70 -0.01
CA VAL A 398 15.80 1.86 -0.64
C VAL A 398 16.74 3.07 -0.66
N PHE A 399 17.59 3.25 0.35
CA PHE A 399 18.59 4.32 0.37
C PHE A 399 19.62 4.13 -0.74
N ALA A 400 20.09 2.89 -0.96
CA ALA A 400 21.01 2.56 -2.04
C ALA A 400 20.41 2.89 -3.41
N GLU A 401 19.13 2.54 -3.64
CA GLU A 401 18.44 2.79 -4.92
C GLU A 401 18.50 4.27 -5.38
N VAL A 402 18.54 5.20 -4.42
CA VAL A 402 18.54 6.66 -4.68
C VAL A 402 19.86 7.37 -4.39
N ASN A 403 20.79 6.77 -3.67
CA ASN A 403 22.03 7.44 -3.23
C ASN A 403 23.32 6.65 -3.51
N ALA A 404 23.29 5.43 -4.03
CA ALA A 404 24.52 4.64 -4.23
C ALA A 404 25.58 5.39 -5.08
N ASP A 405 26.83 5.32 -4.64
CA ASP A 405 27.94 5.92 -5.37
C ASP A 405 28.35 5.01 -6.54
N ILE A 406 28.53 5.61 -7.71
CA ILE A 406 29.09 4.94 -8.89
C ILE A 406 30.30 5.76 -9.31
N VAL A 407 31.42 5.10 -9.59
CA VAL A 407 32.62 5.77 -10.09
C VAL A 407 32.23 6.66 -11.29
N ASN A 408 32.35 7.98 -11.11
CA ASN A 408 32.01 9.03 -12.08
C ASN A 408 30.51 9.19 -12.46
N LYS A 409 29.54 8.64 -11.71
CA LYS A 409 28.09 8.83 -11.96
C LYS A 409 27.26 8.92 -10.67
N LYS A 410 26.11 9.58 -10.76
CA LYS A 410 25.12 9.68 -9.68
C LYS A 410 23.80 9.03 -10.07
N VAL A 411 23.21 8.29 -9.13
CA VAL A 411 21.91 7.59 -9.23
C VAL A 411 20.80 8.39 -8.56
N GLY A 412 19.55 7.94 -8.67
CA GLY A 412 18.46 8.51 -7.90
C GLY A 412 17.97 9.87 -8.41
N LYS A 413 17.65 9.98 -9.70
CA LYS A 413 17.40 11.28 -10.35
C LYS A 413 15.96 11.45 -10.80
N SER A 414 15.54 12.71 -10.90
CA SER A 414 14.23 13.13 -11.40
C SER A 414 13.09 12.30 -10.80
N ILE A 415 13.14 12.02 -9.49
CA ILE A 415 12.16 11.16 -8.82
C ILE A 415 10.79 11.79 -9.01
N SER A 416 9.85 11.07 -9.59
CA SER A 416 8.64 11.66 -10.19
C SER A 416 7.38 10.94 -9.74
N THR A 417 6.34 11.73 -9.49
CA THR A 417 4.97 11.24 -9.30
C THR A 417 3.97 12.11 -10.04
N LYS A 418 2.73 11.65 -10.18
CA LYS A 418 1.62 12.45 -10.71
C LYS A 418 1.24 13.54 -9.70
N ALA A 419 1.01 14.76 -10.20
CA ALA A 419 0.53 15.87 -9.40
C ALA A 419 -0.92 15.67 -8.93
N VAL A 420 -1.22 16.20 -7.74
CA VAL A 420 -2.59 16.24 -7.18
C VAL A 420 -3.51 17.02 -8.11
N GLY A 421 -4.56 16.37 -8.60
CA GLY A 421 -5.59 17.00 -9.44
C GLY A 421 -5.20 17.30 -10.89
N TYR A 422 -3.95 17.01 -11.31
CA TYR A 422 -3.49 17.29 -12.68
C TYR A 422 -2.65 16.15 -13.26
N ASN A 423 -2.72 15.92 -14.57
CA ASN A 423 -1.85 14.97 -15.30
C ASN A 423 -0.48 15.59 -15.61
N ARG A 424 0.17 16.16 -14.59
CA ARG A 424 1.49 16.79 -14.67
C ARG A 424 2.46 16.13 -13.71
N ARG A 425 3.75 16.24 -14.03
CA ARG A 425 4.83 15.67 -13.23
C ARG A 425 5.07 16.53 -12.00
N THR A 426 5.16 15.90 -10.83
CA THR A 426 5.73 16.49 -9.61
C THR A 426 7.07 15.83 -9.35
N ASP A 427 8.10 16.64 -9.11
CA ASP A 427 9.43 16.16 -8.76
C ASP A 427 9.54 16.00 -7.24
N LEU A 428 9.92 14.80 -6.80
CA LEU A 428 10.09 14.40 -5.40
C LEU A 428 11.56 14.21 -5.03
N THR A 429 12.53 14.54 -5.89
CA THR A 429 13.95 14.20 -5.67
C THR A 429 14.45 14.75 -4.33
N ASN A 430 14.06 15.98 -3.99
CA ASN A 430 14.44 16.64 -2.73
C ASN A 430 13.78 16.04 -1.48
N ASN A 431 12.77 15.18 -1.65
CA ASN A 431 12.16 14.45 -0.54
C ASN A 431 12.98 13.21 -0.17
N TYR A 432 13.77 12.68 -1.10
CA TYR A 432 14.56 11.46 -0.94
C TYR A 432 16.02 11.71 -0.64
N LYS A 433 16.57 12.82 -1.14
CA LYS A 433 17.98 13.15 -0.95
C LYS A 433 18.22 14.65 -0.94
N HIS A 434 19.30 15.05 -0.29
CA HIS A 434 19.78 16.43 -0.32
C HIS A 434 20.39 16.76 -1.69
N ALA A 435 20.48 18.05 -2.01
CA ALA A 435 21.03 18.51 -3.28
C ALA A 435 22.44 17.94 -3.52
N GLU A 436 22.64 17.37 -4.70
CA GLU A 436 23.90 16.74 -5.10
C GLU A 436 25.07 17.72 -4.98
N GLY A 437 26.18 17.28 -4.37
CA GLY A 437 27.37 18.11 -4.15
C GLY A 437 27.28 19.06 -2.95
N SER A 438 26.15 19.09 -2.23
CA SER A 438 26.07 19.81 -0.95
C SER A 438 26.82 19.07 0.17
N ALA A 439 27.35 19.83 1.14
CA ALA A 439 27.97 19.23 2.33
C ALA A 439 27.00 18.31 3.08
N LYS A 440 25.70 18.64 3.05
CA LYS A 440 24.66 17.84 3.71
C LYS A 440 24.43 16.49 3.04
N GLU A 441 24.42 16.43 1.71
CA GLU A 441 24.35 15.18 0.95
C GLU A 441 25.49 14.24 1.37
N ARG A 442 26.74 14.73 1.39
CA ARG A 442 27.88 13.90 1.77
C ARG A 442 27.89 13.50 3.25
N GLU A 443 27.44 14.39 4.14
CA GLU A 443 27.27 14.07 5.57
C GLU A 443 26.27 12.91 5.75
N VAL A 444 25.12 12.99 5.10
CA VAL A 444 24.09 11.95 5.18
C VAL A 444 24.57 10.63 4.58
N PHE A 445 25.26 10.66 3.44
CA PHE A 445 25.84 9.46 2.85
C PHE A 445 26.86 8.79 3.78
N LYS A 446 27.82 9.57 4.33
CA LYS A 446 28.81 9.04 5.30
C LYS A 446 28.13 8.44 6.52
N ARG A 447 27.07 9.07 7.01
CA ARG A 447 26.26 8.58 8.12
C ARG A 447 25.58 7.24 7.79
N ALA A 448 25.02 7.09 6.59
CA ALA A 448 24.41 5.85 6.12
C ALA A 448 25.45 4.72 6.03
N VAL A 449 26.60 4.97 5.38
CA VAL A 449 27.72 4.00 5.27
C VAL A 449 28.22 3.57 6.64
N THR A 450 28.46 4.52 7.55
CA THR A 450 28.96 4.21 8.91
C THR A 450 28.02 3.27 9.66
N ARG A 451 26.70 3.44 9.47
CA ARG A 451 25.69 2.60 10.12
C ARG A 451 25.61 1.20 9.51
N LEU A 452 25.83 1.07 8.20
CA LEU A 452 25.90 -0.24 7.54
C LEU A 452 27.19 -0.99 7.94
N ASN A 453 28.32 -0.29 7.96
CA ASN A 453 29.64 -0.85 8.27
C ASN A 453 29.86 -1.08 9.78
N SER A 454 28.96 -0.62 10.65
CA SER A 454 28.96 -1.01 12.08
C SER A 454 28.64 -2.50 12.31
N LYS A 455 28.56 -3.28 11.22
CA LYS A 455 28.43 -4.74 11.18
C LYS A 455 29.47 -5.48 10.33
N ASP A 456 30.48 -4.82 9.73
CA ASP A 456 31.78 -5.39 9.27
C ASP A 456 32.53 -4.40 8.35
N ASP A 457 33.81 -4.72 8.14
CA ASP A 457 35.01 -3.87 7.93
C ASP A 457 35.11 -2.82 6.80
N GLN A 458 36.14 -1.98 6.98
CA GLN A 458 36.58 -0.81 6.20
C GLN A 458 37.03 -1.10 4.76
N ALA A 459 36.84 -0.13 3.87
CA ALA A 459 37.66 0.06 2.67
C ALA A 459 38.11 1.53 2.56
N GLY A 460 39.41 1.72 2.29
CA GLY A 460 40.04 3.03 2.11
C GLY A 460 39.99 3.51 0.66
N ASP A 461 39.93 4.82 0.48
CA ASP A 461 39.91 5.49 -0.82
C ASP A 461 41.30 6.09 -1.13
N GLY A 462 41.83 5.77 -2.31
CA GLY A 462 43.06 6.33 -2.86
C GLY A 462 42.70 7.26 -4.02
N GLY A 463 42.95 8.57 -3.85
CA GLY A 463 42.67 9.56 -4.88
C GLY A 463 43.63 9.48 -6.06
N GLU A 464 43.08 9.43 -7.28
CA GLU A 464 43.82 9.62 -8.53
C GLU A 464 43.55 11.01 -9.15
N GLU A 465 44.54 11.55 -9.86
CA GLU A 465 44.49 12.82 -10.58
C GLU A 465 43.47 12.81 -11.74
N PRO A 466 42.86 13.96 -12.10
CA PRO A 466 41.82 14.02 -13.13
C PRO A 466 42.34 13.70 -14.54
N LEU A 467 41.50 13.01 -15.32
CA LEU A 467 41.75 12.64 -16.72
C LEU A 467 41.87 13.87 -17.64
N LYS A 468 42.79 13.81 -18.61
CA LYS A 468 43.12 14.88 -19.57
C LYS A 468 42.22 14.97 -20.81
N VAL A 469 41.17 14.14 -20.90
CA VAL A 469 40.26 14.07 -22.06
C VAL A 469 38.83 13.91 -21.57
N GLU A 470 37.94 14.81 -22.00
CA GLU A 470 36.50 14.72 -21.72
C GLU A 470 35.73 14.39 -23.01
N MET A 471 34.81 13.42 -22.93
CA MET A 471 34.04 12.95 -24.07
C MET A 471 32.55 12.95 -23.73
N LYS A 472 31.74 13.59 -24.58
CA LYS A 472 30.28 13.67 -24.40
C LYS A 472 29.56 13.25 -25.68
N ILE A 473 28.61 12.33 -25.54
CA ILE A 473 27.75 11.88 -26.63
C ILE A 473 26.54 12.82 -26.71
N GLU A 474 26.37 13.48 -27.86
CA GLU A 474 25.26 14.40 -28.10
C GLU A 474 24.32 13.89 -29.20
N LYS A 475 23.03 14.20 -29.02
CA LYS A 475 21.96 13.76 -29.93
C LYS A 475 21.74 14.78 -31.03
N VAL A 476 21.76 14.32 -32.29
CA VAL A 476 21.61 15.18 -33.47
C VAL A 476 20.14 15.46 -33.83
N LYS A 477 19.23 14.48 -33.69
CA LYS A 477 17.77 14.61 -33.97
C LYS A 477 16.90 13.70 -33.10
N SER A 478 15.59 13.98 -33.01
CA SER A 478 14.60 13.11 -32.33
C SER A 478 14.60 11.69 -32.91
N LYS A 479 14.83 10.67 -32.08
CA LYS A 479 14.78 9.26 -32.49
C LYS A 479 13.32 8.84 -32.63
N LEU A 480 12.91 8.47 -33.84
CA LEU A 480 11.61 7.85 -34.14
C LEU A 480 11.85 6.37 -34.45
N LEU A 481 10.90 5.53 -34.03
CA LEU A 481 10.94 4.10 -34.35
C LEU A 481 10.92 3.93 -35.88
N GLY A 482 11.86 3.15 -36.41
CA GLY A 482 11.99 2.94 -37.86
C GLY A 482 12.90 3.93 -38.60
N CYS A 483 13.55 4.87 -37.89
CA CYS A 483 14.55 5.78 -38.49
C CYS A 483 15.98 5.46 -38.06
N ASN A 484 16.96 5.83 -38.90
CA ASN A 484 18.38 5.72 -38.56
C ASN A 484 18.71 6.60 -37.34
N VAL A 485 19.50 6.06 -36.42
CA VAL A 485 19.99 6.78 -35.24
C VAL A 485 21.32 7.45 -35.57
N GLN A 486 21.38 8.78 -35.53
CA GLN A 486 22.62 9.56 -35.65
C GLN A 486 23.04 10.10 -34.28
N LEU A 487 24.26 9.77 -33.86
CA LEU A 487 24.93 10.29 -32.67
C LEU A 487 26.23 10.95 -33.13
N TYR A 488 26.61 12.06 -32.50
CA TYR A 488 27.92 12.67 -32.72
C TYR A 488 28.74 12.54 -31.44
N ASN A 489 30.04 12.31 -31.62
CA ASN A 489 30.98 12.26 -30.50
C ASN A 489 31.81 13.53 -30.53
N SER A 490 31.78 14.27 -29.44
CA SER A 490 32.56 15.49 -29.26
C SER A 490 33.65 15.20 -28.22
N THR A 491 34.89 15.35 -28.64
CA THR A 491 36.10 15.20 -27.82
C THR A 491 36.76 16.57 -27.70
N TRP A 492 37.14 16.95 -26.49
CA TRP A 492 37.76 18.24 -26.20
C TRP A 492 39.00 18.06 -25.35
#